data_AF-A0A7C4N614-F1
#
_entry.id   AF-A0A7C4N614-F1
#
_cell.length_a   1.000
_cell.length_b   1.000
_cell.length_c   1.000
_cell.angle_alpha   90.00
_cell.angle_beta   90.00
_cell.angle_gamma   90.00
#
_symmetry.space_group_name_H-M   'P 1'
#
loop_
_entity.id
_entity.type
_entity.pdbx_description
1 polymer ?
#
loop_
_entity_poly.entity_id
_entity_poly.type
_entity_poly.pdbx_seq_one_letter_code
_entity_poly.pdbx_strand_id
1 'polypeptide(L)'
;MHLSTEAYDVFEQVFQGKDNAKKVMRALEEAIVTTVHDSWYRTKEELKAEVFSHFATKDDLHKVRTELLGEMKKDKAELLGKMEKDKAELLGKMEKDKTELVGMITNVHTELTGKFESLYEKTEKDKAELLGKFEALYQKTEKDKAELSGKIEALYAKTEKDKAELNEKIENVKSEMLLRFEKMDKKFSLYFALLLFAIIFLNQNALEFIAKVIGIIR
;
A
#
# COMPACT_ATOMS: atom_id res chain seq x y z
N MET A 1 1.47 -109.72 33.68
CA MET A 1 0.09 -110.23 33.87
C MET A 1 0.23 -111.73 34.04
N HIS A 2 -0.13 -112.28 35.18
CA HIS A 2 -0.09 -113.73 35.39
C HIS A 2 -1.53 -114.25 35.31
N LEU A 3 -1.73 -115.36 34.60
CA LEU A 3 -3.02 -116.02 34.57
C LEU A 3 -3.45 -116.40 35.99
N SER A 4 -4.75 -116.27 36.29
CA SER A 4 -5.27 -116.60 37.61
C SER A 4 -5.04 -118.07 37.93
N THR A 5 -4.97 -118.40 39.22
CA THR A 5 -4.85 -119.79 39.69
C THR A 5 -5.97 -120.69 39.17
N GLU A 6 -7.18 -120.13 39.01
CA GLU A 6 -8.33 -120.83 38.42
C GLU A 6 -8.09 -121.24 36.96
N ALA A 7 -7.43 -120.38 36.17
CA ALA A 7 -7.03 -120.74 34.82
C ALA A 7 -5.94 -121.83 34.85
N TYR A 8 -5.06 -121.83 35.85
CA TYR A 8 -4.07 -122.89 35.99
C TYR A 8 -4.68 -124.28 36.18
N ASP A 9 -5.68 -124.39 37.06
CA ASP A 9 -6.34 -125.65 37.40
C ASP A 9 -7.11 -126.25 36.20
N VAL A 10 -7.81 -125.40 35.44
CA VAL A 10 -8.57 -125.83 34.24
C VAL A 10 -7.66 -126.41 33.16
N PHE A 11 -6.53 -125.74 32.88
CA PHE A 11 -5.58 -126.23 31.88
C PHE A 11 -4.82 -127.48 32.39
N GLU A 12 -4.55 -127.62 33.68
CA GLU A 12 -3.93 -128.84 34.23
C GLU A 12 -4.83 -130.07 34.01
N GLN A 13 -6.15 -129.91 34.15
CA GLN A 13 -7.14 -130.94 33.81
C GLN A 13 -7.19 -131.24 32.31
N VAL A 14 -7.24 -130.22 31.45
CA VAL A 14 -7.40 -130.38 29.99
C VAL A 14 -6.14 -130.95 29.33
N PHE A 15 -4.95 -130.51 29.76
CA PHE A 15 -3.67 -130.92 29.18
C PHE A 15 -3.01 -132.12 29.87
N GLN A 16 -3.77 -132.81 30.74
CA GLN A 16 -3.42 -134.09 31.40
C GLN A 16 -2.03 -134.07 32.03
N GLY A 17 -1.69 -132.99 32.72
CA GLY A 17 -0.40 -132.86 33.40
C GLY A 17 0.10 -131.43 33.54
N LYS A 18 0.68 -131.16 34.70
CA LYS A 18 1.20 -129.85 35.13
C LYS A 18 2.19 -129.21 34.16
N ASP A 19 3.02 -130.01 33.50
CA ASP A 19 4.08 -129.50 32.62
C ASP A 19 3.57 -129.02 31.26
N ASN A 20 2.58 -129.72 30.69
CA ASN A 20 1.96 -129.31 29.44
C ASN A 20 1.10 -128.05 29.64
N ALA A 21 0.34 -127.99 30.73
CA ALA A 21 -0.43 -126.80 31.11
C ALA A 21 0.46 -125.56 31.29
N LYS A 22 1.61 -125.70 31.97
CA LYS A 22 2.60 -124.62 32.12
C LYS A 22 3.20 -124.15 30.80
N LYS A 23 3.51 -125.06 29.88
CA LYS A 23 4.06 -124.69 28.56
C LYS A 23 3.07 -123.88 27.73
N VAL A 24 1.81 -124.34 27.68
CA VAL A 24 0.75 -123.66 26.94
C VAL A 24 0.47 -122.28 27.56
N MET A 25 0.40 -122.18 28.89
CA MET A 25 0.20 -120.89 29.55
C MET A 25 1.35 -119.92 29.36
N ARG A 26 2.60 -120.38 29.44
CA ARG A 26 3.75 -119.51 29.16
C ARG A 26 3.72 -118.99 27.73
N ALA A 27 3.39 -119.84 26.76
CA ALA A 27 3.23 -119.41 25.37
C ALA A 27 2.07 -118.40 25.20
N LEU A 28 0.96 -118.57 25.92
CA LEU A 28 -0.15 -117.62 25.92
C LEU A 28 0.20 -116.31 26.62
N GLU A 29 0.87 -116.35 27.78
CA GLU A 29 1.37 -115.17 28.48
C GLU A 29 2.37 -114.40 27.61
N GLU A 30 3.29 -115.10 26.96
CA GLU A 30 4.25 -114.51 26.02
C GLU A 30 3.56 -113.88 24.81
N ALA A 31 2.58 -114.57 24.21
CA ALA A 31 1.81 -114.04 23.09
C ALA A 31 0.98 -112.81 23.46
N ILE A 32 0.31 -112.82 24.63
CA ILE A 32 -0.46 -111.68 25.14
C ILE A 32 0.46 -110.51 25.46
N VAL A 33 1.57 -110.74 26.18
CA VAL A 33 2.53 -109.70 26.53
C VAL A 33 3.11 -109.06 25.26
N THR A 34 3.50 -109.86 24.28
CA THR A 34 4.02 -109.37 22.99
C THR A 34 2.96 -108.57 22.25
N THR A 35 1.74 -109.09 22.12
CA THR A 35 0.63 -108.41 21.40
C THR A 35 0.23 -107.09 22.07
N VAL A 36 0.16 -107.06 23.41
CA VAL A 36 -0.13 -105.84 24.17
C VAL A 36 1.01 -104.83 24.03
N HIS A 37 2.26 -105.29 24.09
CA HIS A 37 3.43 -104.43 23.91
C HIS A 37 3.45 -103.78 22.51
N ASP A 38 3.26 -104.59 21.46
CA ASP A 38 3.27 -104.13 20.07
C ASP A 38 2.10 -103.17 19.78
N SER A 39 0.90 -103.50 20.24
CA SER A 39 -0.28 -102.63 20.07
C SER A 39 -0.18 -101.31 20.84
N TRP A 40 0.40 -101.34 22.05
CA TRP A 40 0.71 -100.13 22.81
C TRP A 40 1.73 -99.25 22.08
N TYR A 41 2.83 -99.85 21.60
CA TYR A 41 3.87 -99.10 20.89
C TYR A 41 3.34 -98.51 19.58
N ARG A 42 2.57 -99.28 18.81
CA ARG A 42 1.92 -98.80 17.58
C ARG A 42 0.98 -97.64 17.85
N THR A 43 0.02 -97.81 18.77
CA THR A 43 -0.96 -96.76 19.10
C THR A 43 -0.26 -95.50 19.62
N LYS A 44 0.80 -95.66 20.43
CA LYS A 44 1.59 -94.53 20.95
C LYS A 44 2.28 -93.75 19.83
N GLU A 45 2.92 -94.44 18.87
CA GLU A 45 3.59 -93.75 17.76
C GLU A 45 2.59 -93.17 16.75
N GLU A 46 1.44 -93.81 16.52
CA GLU A 46 0.33 -93.24 15.73
C GLU A 46 -0.21 -91.96 16.36
N LEU A 47 -0.53 -91.97 17.66
CA LEU A 47 -1.00 -90.79 18.38
C LEU A 47 0.05 -89.68 18.38
N LYS A 48 1.32 -90.03 18.56
CA LYS A 48 2.43 -89.06 18.51
C LYS A 48 2.57 -88.45 17.12
N ALA A 49 2.45 -89.24 16.06
CA ALA A 49 2.50 -88.76 14.68
C ALA A 49 1.32 -87.83 14.37
N GLU A 50 0.11 -88.21 14.76
CA GLU A 50 -1.09 -87.38 14.60
C GLU A 50 -0.98 -86.07 15.38
N VAL A 51 -0.57 -86.14 16.65
CA VAL A 51 -0.40 -84.94 17.48
C VAL A 51 0.65 -84.00 16.87
N PHE A 52 1.78 -84.53 16.37
CA PHE A 52 2.80 -83.71 15.72
C PHE A 52 2.42 -83.19 14.33
N SER A 53 1.46 -83.80 13.63
CA SER A 53 1.00 -83.31 12.32
C SER A 53 0.19 -82.01 12.42
N HIS A 54 -0.48 -81.78 13.55
CA HIS A 54 -1.26 -80.55 13.80
C HIS A 54 -0.41 -79.37 14.30
N PHE A 55 0.83 -79.60 14.71
CA PHE A 55 1.72 -78.54 15.19
C PHE A 55 2.56 -77.97 14.06
N ALA A 56 2.55 -76.64 13.94
CA ALA A 56 3.45 -75.93 13.03
C ALA A 56 4.91 -76.25 13.37
N THR A 57 5.66 -76.60 12.33
CA THR A 57 7.10 -76.86 12.46
C THR A 57 7.88 -75.54 12.52
N LYS A 58 9.16 -75.63 12.91
CA LYS A 58 10.06 -74.48 12.81
C LYS A 58 10.16 -73.96 11.37
N ASP A 59 10.10 -74.85 10.39
CA ASP A 59 10.17 -74.49 8.98
C ASP A 59 8.94 -73.70 8.54
N ASP A 60 7.75 -74.07 9.03
CA ASP A 60 6.50 -73.32 8.76
C ASP A 60 6.59 -71.91 9.33
N LEU A 61 7.08 -71.76 10.56
CA LEU A 61 7.31 -70.46 11.17
C LEU A 61 8.37 -69.64 10.42
N HIS A 62 9.43 -70.29 9.91
CA HIS A 62 10.46 -69.64 9.10
C HIS A 62 9.91 -69.14 7.76
N LYS A 63 9.03 -69.90 7.11
CA LYS A 63 8.34 -69.48 5.88
C LYS A 63 7.49 -68.23 6.13
N VAL A 64 6.61 -68.28 7.15
CA VAL A 64 5.75 -67.14 7.52
C VAL A 64 6.59 -65.91 7.86
N ARG A 65 7.68 -66.07 8.62
CA ARG A 65 8.59 -64.96 8.94
C ARG A 65 9.23 -64.35 7.69
N THR A 66 9.61 -65.18 6.73
CA THR A 66 10.25 -64.74 5.48
C THR A 66 9.25 -63.98 4.60
N GLU A 67 8.03 -64.48 4.47
CA GLU A 67 6.94 -63.82 3.74
C GLU A 67 6.60 -62.46 4.36
N LEU A 68 6.41 -62.41 5.69
CA LEU A 68 6.14 -61.16 6.40
C LEU A 68 7.26 -60.13 6.24
N LEU A 69 8.52 -60.56 6.32
CA LEU A 69 9.66 -59.66 6.05
C LEU A 69 9.69 -59.16 4.60
N GLY A 70 9.26 -59.99 3.65
CA GLY A 70 9.11 -59.62 2.25
C GLY A 70 8.06 -58.52 2.06
N GLU A 71 6.85 -58.74 2.55
CA GLU A 71 5.76 -57.75 2.48
C GLU A 71 6.12 -56.45 3.21
N MET A 72 6.71 -56.53 4.42
CA MET A 72 7.16 -55.33 5.14
C MET A 72 8.19 -54.51 4.36
N LYS A 73 9.12 -55.17 3.63
CA LYS A 73 10.10 -54.47 2.79
C LYS A 73 9.43 -53.80 1.59
N LYS A 74 8.45 -54.48 0.98
CA LYS A 74 7.68 -53.97 -0.15
C LYS A 74 6.83 -52.77 0.25
N ASP A 75 6.09 -52.86 1.35
CA ASP A 75 5.28 -51.76 1.88
C ASP A 75 6.16 -50.54 2.22
N LYS A 76 7.31 -50.77 2.85
CA LYS A 76 8.27 -49.70 3.14
C LYS A 76 8.76 -49.01 1.87
N ALA A 77 9.08 -49.77 0.82
CA ALA A 77 9.52 -49.21 -0.45
C ALA A 77 8.40 -48.40 -1.13
N GLU A 78 7.17 -48.89 -1.10
CA GLU A 78 6.01 -48.18 -1.67
C GLU A 78 5.73 -46.86 -0.93
N LEU A 79 5.75 -46.88 0.41
CA LEU A 79 5.54 -45.68 1.22
C LEU A 79 6.64 -44.63 1.00
N LEU A 80 7.90 -45.05 0.91
CA LEU A 80 9.00 -44.15 0.57
C LEU A 80 8.82 -43.53 -0.82
N GLY A 81 8.45 -44.34 -1.81
CA GLY A 81 8.19 -43.85 -3.17
C GLY A 81 7.05 -42.84 -3.24
N LYS A 82 5.94 -43.07 -2.52
CA LYS A 82 4.84 -42.10 -2.41
C LYS A 82 5.30 -40.80 -1.76
N MET A 83 6.06 -40.90 -0.66
CA MET A 83 6.55 -39.74 0.07
C MET A 83 7.52 -38.88 -0.77
N GLU A 84 8.41 -39.52 -1.54
CA GLU A 84 9.31 -38.83 -2.47
C GLU A 84 8.54 -38.12 -3.59
N LYS A 85 7.52 -38.79 -4.15
CA LYS A 85 6.66 -38.20 -5.18
C LYS A 85 5.90 -36.99 -4.65
N ASP A 86 5.25 -37.11 -3.50
CA ASP A 86 4.49 -36.02 -2.88
C ASP A 86 5.40 -34.83 -2.56
N LYS A 87 6.60 -35.10 -2.04
CA LYS A 87 7.61 -34.07 -1.79
C LYS A 87 8.01 -33.34 -3.07
N ALA A 88 8.24 -34.07 -4.16
CA ALA A 88 8.59 -33.47 -5.45
C ALA A 88 7.45 -32.61 -6.02
N GLU A 89 6.20 -33.09 -5.92
CA GLU A 89 5.02 -32.33 -6.36
C GLU A 89 4.83 -31.04 -5.55
N LEU A 90 4.96 -31.11 -4.22
CA LEU A 90 4.86 -29.94 -3.35
C LEU A 90 5.96 -28.92 -3.64
N LEU A 91 7.21 -29.36 -3.82
CA LEU A 91 8.31 -28.48 -4.22
C LEU A 91 8.04 -27.81 -5.56
N GLY A 92 7.51 -28.56 -6.54
CA GLY A 92 7.13 -28.02 -7.84
C GLY A 92 6.04 -26.94 -7.75
N LYS A 93 4.99 -27.17 -6.94
CA LYS A 93 3.93 -26.18 -6.69
C LYS A 93 4.49 -24.93 -6.02
N MET A 94 5.32 -25.09 -4.98
CA MET A 94 5.93 -23.95 -4.28
C MET A 94 6.82 -23.11 -5.20
N GLU A 95 7.63 -23.72 -6.06
CA GLU A 95 8.49 -22.95 -6.98
C GLU A 95 7.69 -22.23 -8.06
N LYS A 96 6.60 -22.85 -8.53
CA LYS A 96 5.65 -22.22 -9.46
C LYS A 96 4.98 -21.00 -8.81
N ASP A 97 4.40 -21.17 -7.63
CA ASP A 97 3.72 -20.08 -6.90
C ASP A 97 4.69 -18.94 -6.59
N LYS A 98 5.92 -19.25 -6.19
CA LYS A 98 6.98 -18.27 -5.98
C LYS A 98 7.30 -17.48 -7.25
N THR A 99 7.41 -18.16 -8.40
CA THR A 99 7.67 -17.51 -9.69
C THR A 99 6.51 -16.59 -10.10
N GLU A 100 5.27 -17.04 -9.93
CA GLU A 100 4.08 -16.24 -10.21
C GLU A 100 3.99 -15.00 -9.32
N LEU A 101 4.23 -15.16 -8.01
CA LEU A 101 4.24 -14.05 -7.05
C LEU A 101 5.32 -13.01 -7.36
N VAL A 102 6.54 -13.46 -7.69
CA VAL A 102 7.63 -12.56 -8.11
C VAL A 102 7.26 -11.82 -9.39
N GLY A 103 6.62 -12.48 -10.35
CA GLY A 103 6.11 -11.85 -11.58
C GLY A 103 5.06 -10.78 -11.28
N MET A 104 4.07 -11.08 -10.42
CA MET A 104 3.05 -10.11 -10.01
C MET A 104 3.65 -8.89 -9.32
N ILE A 105 4.58 -9.10 -8.38
CA ILE A 105 5.28 -8.02 -7.67
C ILE A 105 6.06 -7.15 -8.65
N THR A 106 6.77 -7.76 -9.59
CA THR A 106 7.55 -7.04 -10.61
C THR A 106 6.64 -6.18 -11.48
N ASN A 107 5.53 -6.73 -11.96
CA ASN A 107 4.56 -6.00 -12.78
C ASN A 107 3.96 -4.80 -12.04
N VAL A 108 3.53 -5.01 -10.79
CA VAL A 108 3.00 -3.92 -9.94
C VAL A 108 4.05 -2.85 -9.71
N HIS A 109 5.31 -3.25 -9.46
CA HIS A 109 6.39 -2.29 -9.29
C HIS A 109 6.61 -1.46 -10.56
N THR A 110 6.69 -2.10 -11.73
CA THR A 110 6.87 -1.41 -13.01
C THR A 110 5.72 -0.44 -13.30
N GLU A 111 4.47 -0.87 -13.07
CA GLU A 111 3.29 -0.01 -13.29
C GLU A 111 3.30 1.21 -12.36
N LEU A 112 3.62 1.01 -11.07
CA LEU A 112 3.69 2.10 -10.10
C LEU A 112 4.82 3.08 -10.46
N THR A 113 6.00 2.58 -10.82
CA THR A 113 7.12 3.42 -11.27
C THR A 113 6.71 4.28 -12.46
N GLY A 114 6.09 3.69 -13.49
CA GLY A 114 5.62 4.44 -14.66
C GLY A 114 4.55 5.49 -14.32
N LYS A 115 3.63 5.20 -13.39
CA LYS A 115 2.66 6.19 -12.89
C LYS A 115 3.34 7.35 -12.17
N PHE A 116 4.36 7.08 -11.35
CA PHE A 116 5.12 8.12 -10.66
C PHE A 116 5.90 9.00 -11.63
N GLU A 117 6.56 8.42 -12.63
CA GLU A 117 7.27 9.16 -13.68
C GLU A 117 6.32 10.09 -14.44
N SER A 118 5.16 9.58 -14.87
CA SER A 118 4.15 10.39 -15.56
C SER A 118 3.60 11.52 -14.70
N LEU A 119 3.36 11.28 -13.41
CA LEU A 119 2.94 12.33 -12.48
C LEU A 119 4.03 13.38 -12.27
N TYR A 120 5.28 12.96 -12.20
CA TYR A 120 6.43 13.86 -12.04
C TYR A 120 6.58 14.77 -13.28
N GLU A 121 6.54 14.20 -14.48
CA GLU A 121 6.59 14.95 -15.74
C GLU A 121 5.45 15.97 -15.84
N LYS A 122 4.22 15.56 -15.51
CA LYS A 122 3.07 16.46 -15.49
C LYS A 122 3.27 17.60 -14.49
N THR A 123 3.78 17.30 -13.31
CA THR A 123 4.04 18.31 -12.27
C THR A 123 5.08 19.34 -12.72
N GLU A 124 6.18 18.89 -13.33
CA GLU A 124 7.20 19.80 -13.85
C GLU A 124 6.68 20.66 -15.01
N LYS A 125 5.84 20.09 -15.89
CA LYS A 125 5.17 20.86 -16.95
C LYS A 125 4.23 21.92 -16.40
N ASP A 126 3.37 21.56 -15.45
CA ASP A 126 2.43 22.49 -14.83
C ASP A 126 3.17 23.63 -14.10
N LYS A 127 4.28 23.32 -13.43
CA LYS A 127 5.16 24.29 -12.79
C LYS A 127 5.78 25.25 -13.80
N ALA A 128 6.30 24.74 -14.93
CA ALA A 128 6.86 25.58 -15.99
C ALA A 128 5.80 26.50 -16.62
N GLU A 129 4.59 25.99 -16.87
CA GLU A 129 3.48 26.80 -17.39
C GLU A 129 3.07 27.90 -16.41
N LEU A 130 2.98 27.60 -15.11
CA LEU A 130 2.68 28.58 -14.08
C LEU A 130 3.76 29.67 -13.98
N LEU A 131 5.04 29.28 -14.01
CA LEU A 131 6.15 30.24 -14.04
C LEU A 131 6.03 31.19 -15.24
N GLY A 132 5.76 30.66 -16.44
CA GLY A 132 5.56 31.47 -17.64
C GLY A 132 4.38 32.44 -17.52
N LYS A 133 3.26 32.01 -16.92
CA LYS A 133 2.11 32.89 -16.64
C LYS A 133 2.45 34.00 -15.65
N PHE A 134 3.21 33.69 -14.60
CA PHE A 134 3.67 34.67 -13.63
C PHE A 134 4.60 35.71 -14.25
N GLU A 135 5.58 35.28 -15.06
CA GLU A 135 6.46 36.19 -15.79
C GLU A 135 5.68 37.12 -16.73
N ALA A 136 4.73 36.57 -17.50
CA ALA A 136 3.89 37.38 -18.38
C ALA A 136 3.03 38.41 -17.63
N LEU A 137 2.45 38.02 -16.49
CA LEU A 137 1.71 38.95 -15.63
C LEU A 137 2.61 40.04 -15.05
N TYR A 138 3.79 39.67 -14.56
CA TYR A 138 4.76 40.62 -14.02
C TYR A 138 5.16 41.67 -15.07
N GLN A 139 5.50 41.24 -16.29
CA GLN A 139 5.84 42.13 -17.39
C GLN A 139 4.68 43.06 -17.76
N LYS A 140 3.45 42.55 -17.77
CA LYS A 140 2.26 43.36 -18.02
C LYS A 140 2.07 44.41 -16.92
N THR A 141 2.21 44.04 -15.65
CA THR A 141 2.12 44.96 -14.52
C THR A 141 3.18 46.06 -14.58
N GLU A 142 4.43 45.73 -14.89
CA GLU A 142 5.49 46.73 -15.04
C GLU A 142 5.21 47.69 -16.21
N LYS A 143 4.71 47.18 -17.34
CA LYS A 143 4.30 48.01 -18.48
C LYS A 143 3.15 48.95 -18.11
N ASP A 144 2.09 48.42 -17.49
CA ASP A 144 0.92 49.21 -17.09
C ASP A 144 1.31 50.30 -16.08
N LYS A 145 2.21 49.98 -15.14
CA LYS A 145 2.78 50.93 -14.18
C LYS A 145 3.58 52.03 -14.87
N ALA A 146 4.43 51.69 -15.83
CA ALA A 146 5.20 52.67 -16.60
C ALA A 146 4.28 53.59 -17.42
N GLU A 147 3.25 53.04 -18.06
CA GLU A 147 2.26 53.83 -18.82
C GLU A 147 1.48 54.78 -17.92
N LEU A 148 1.04 54.31 -16.75
CA LEU A 148 0.35 55.15 -15.77
C LEU A 148 1.26 56.27 -15.24
N SER A 149 2.52 55.97 -14.94
CA SER A 149 3.50 57.00 -14.52
C SER A 149 3.65 58.08 -15.59
N GLY A 150 3.81 57.67 -16.86
CA GLY A 150 3.92 58.62 -17.98
C GLY A 150 2.66 59.48 -18.16
N LYS A 151 1.46 58.91 -18.00
CA LYS A 151 0.19 59.68 -18.03
C LYS A 151 0.10 60.69 -16.90
N ILE A 152 0.53 60.30 -15.69
CA ILE A 152 0.55 61.19 -14.51
C ILE A 152 1.52 62.35 -14.75
N GLU A 153 2.74 62.08 -15.22
CA GLU A 153 3.73 63.11 -15.54
C GLU A 153 3.21 64.09 -16.61
N ALA A 154 2.59 63.57 -17.68
CA ALA A 154 2.00 64.40 -18.73
C ALA A 154 0.86 65.29 -18.21
N LEU A 155 0.01 64.77 -17.32
CA LEU A 155 -1.04 65.56 -16.67
C LEU A 155 -0.45 66.66 -15.78
N TYR A 156 0.55 66.34 -14.95
CA TYR A 156 1.25 67.34 -14.12
C TYR A 156 1.87 68.46 -14.98
N ALA A 157 2.55 68.11 -16.07
CA ALA A 157 3.14 69.09 -16.98
C ALA A 157 2.07 70.00 -17.61
N LYS A 158 0.92 69.43 -18.02
CA LYS A 158 -0.20 70.21 -18.54
C LYS A 158 -0.78 71.15 -17.48
N THR A 159 -0.99 70.67 -16.26
CA THR A 159 -1.49 71.50 -15.15
C THR A 159 -0.56 72.66 -14.82
N GLU A 160 0.75 72.43 -14.78
CA GLU A 160 1.73 73.50 -14.56
C GLU A 160 1.72 74.54 -15.68
N LYS A 161 1.61 74.09 -16.94
CA LYS A 161 1.46 74.98 -18.10
C LYS A 161 0.17 75.82 -18.02
N ASP A 162 -0.96 75.17 -17.78
CA ASP A 162 -2.27 75.85 -17.68
C ASP A 162 -2.26 76.88 -16.54
N LYS A 163 -1.63 76.55 -15.40
CA LYS A 163 -1.45 77.45 -14.25
C LYS A 163 -0.57 78.65 -14.60
N ALA A 164 0.53 78.45 -15.34
CA ALA A 164 1.40 79.53 -15.80
C ALA A 164 0.65 80.48 -16.76
N GLU A 165 -0.07 79.93 -17.75
CA GLU A 165 -0.88 80.72 -18.68
C GLU A 165 -2.00 81.51 -17.95
N LEU A 166 -2.63 80.91 -16.94
CA LEU A 166 -3.65 81.59 -16.14
C LEU A 166 -3.06 82.75 -15.34
N ASN A 167 -1.89 82.55 -14.71
CA ASN A 167 -1.19 83.59 -13.97
C ASN A 167 -0.79 84.77 -14.88
N GLU A 168 -0.31 84.48 -16.09
CA GLU A 168 0.03 85.50 -17.08
C GLU A 168 -1.21 86.33 -17.47
N LYS A 169 -2.35 85.67 -17.73
CA LYS A 169 -3.62 86.36 -18.02
C LYS A 169 -4.08 87.25 -16.86
N ILE A 170 -3.96 86.76 -15.61
CA ILE A 170 -4.32 87.54 -14.42
C ILE A 170 -3.43 88.80 -14.31
N GLU A 171 -2.12 88.68 -14.47
CA GLU A 171 -1.20 89.82 -14.40
C GLU A 171 -1.43 90.83 -15.54
N ASN A 172 -1.74 90.35 -16.76
CA ASN A 172 -2.12 91.22 -17.87
C ASN A 172 -3.41 91.99 -17.58
N VAL A 173 -4.48 91.32 -17.14
CA VAL A 173 -5.74 91.97 -16.77
C VAL A 173 -5.56 92.99 -15.65
N LYS A 174 -4.79 92.64 -14.61
CA LYS A 174 -4.47 93.53 -13.50
C LYS A 174 -3.73 94.79 -13.98
N SER A 175 -2.75 94.63 -14.87
CA SER A 175 -2.01 95.73 -15.48
C SER A 175 -2.90 96.63 -16.33
N GLU A 176 -3.79 96.05 -17.15
CA GLU A 176 -4.77 96.82 -17.93
C GLU A 176 -5.74 97.61 -17.04
N MET A 177 -6.22 97.01 -15.95
CA MET A 177 -7.10 97.69 -14.99
C MET A 177 -6.39 98.86 -14.30
N LEU A 178 -5.14 98.67 -13.84
CA LEU A 178 -4.35 99.75 -13.25
C LEU A 178 -4.16 100.92 -14.22
N LEU A 179 -3.82 100.63 -15.48
CA LEU A 179 -3.70 101.66 -16.52
C LEU A 179 -5.02 102.38 -16.79
N ARG A 180 -6.15 101.67 -16.76
CA ARG A 180 -7.49 102.28 -16.93
C ARG A 180 -7.85 103.18 -15.74
N PHE A 181 -7.58 102.74 -14.51
CA PHE A 181 -7.77 103.56 -13.32
C PHE A 181 -6.92 104.82 -13.38
N GLU A 182 -5.64 104.72 -13.74
CA GLU A 182 -4.76 105.89 -13.87
C GLU A 182 -5.27 106.88 -14.94
N LYS A 183 -5.75 106.36 -16.08
CA LYS A 183 -6.38 107.21 -17.12
C LYS A 183 -7.67 107.84 -16.64
N MET A 184 -8.49 107.12 -15.87
CA MET A 184 -9.73 107.64 -15.30
C MET A 184 -9.46 108.71 -14.24
N ASP A 185 -8.51 108.50 -13.33
CA ASP A 185 -8.11 109.47 -12.32
C ASP A 185 -7.63 110.78 -12.95
N LYS A 186 -6.82 110.69 -14.02
CA LYS A 186 -6.41 111.88 -14.80
C LYS A 186 -7.60 112.62 -15.41
N LYS A 187 -8.56 111.89 -16.01
CA LYS A 187 -9.78 112.49 -16.57
C LYS A 187 -10.67 113.10 -15.49
N PHE A 188 -10.88 112.40 -14.38
CA PHE A 188 -11.67 112.86 -13.24
C PHE A 188 -11.05 114.12 -12.65
N SER A 189 -9.73 114.13 -12.43
CA SER A 189 -9.00 115.30 -11.95
C SER A 189 -9.17 116.51 -12.89
N LEU A 190 -9.10 116.29 -14.21
CA LEU A 190 -9.33 117.34 -15.20
C LEU A 190 -10.78 117.86 -15.17
N TYR A 191 -11.78 116.97 -15.15
CA TYR A 191 -13.18 117.38 -15.07
C TYR A 191 -13.51 118.09 -13.76
N PHE A 192 -12.95 117.62 -12.65
CA PHE A 192 -13.08 118.25 -11.34
C PHE A 192 -12.47 119.66 -11.35
N ALA A 193 -11.28 119.83 -11.94
CA ALA A 193 -10.65 121.15 -12.11
C ALA A 193 -11.48 122.09 -12.99
N LEU A 194 -12.01 121.61 -14.13
CA LEU A 194 -12.89 122.39 -15.01
C LEU A 194 -14.19 122.79 -14.31
N LEU A 195 -14.76 121.90 -13.49
CA LEU A 195 -15.99 122.15 -12.76
C LEU A 195 -15.78 123.17 -11.63
N LEU A 196 -14.68 123.07 -10.88
CA LEU A 196 -14.26 124.11 -9.93
C LEU A 196 -14.08 125.47 -10.61
N PHE A 197 -13.42 125.50 -11.77
CA PHE A 197 -13.25 126.71 -12.56
C PHE A 197 -14.59 127.31 -13.00
N ALA A 198 -15.53 126.48 -13.48
CA ALA A 198 -16.86 126.93 -13.88
C ALA A 198 -17.67 127.51 -12.70
N ILE A 199 -17.63 126.88 -11.52
CA ILE A 199 -18.30 127.37 -10.30
C ILE A 199 -17.73 128.73 -9.88
N ILE A 200 -16.40 128.88 -9.87
CA ILE A 200 -15.72 130.15 -9.55
C ILE A 200 -16.11 131.25 -10.54
N PHE A 201 -16.19 130.93 -11.83
CA PHE A 201 -16.52 131.89 -12.88
C PHE A 201 -17.99 132.35 -12.84
N LEU A 202 -18.92 131.44 -12.51
CA LEU A 202 -20.37 131.72 -12.49
C LEU A 202 -20.86 132.36 -11.17
N ASN A 203 -20.09 132.28 -10.08
CA ASN A 203 -20.50 132.76 -8.77
C ASN A 203 -19.34 133.42 -8.00
N GLN A 204 -19.26 134.75 -8.02
CA GLN A 204 -18.22 135.51 -7.30
C GLN A 204 -18.18 135.21 -5.79
N ASN A 205 -19.33 134.93 -5.16
CA ASN A 205 -19.41 134.56 -3.74
C ASN A 205 -18.83 133.16 -3.47
N ALA A 206 -18.77 132.28 -4.49
CA ALA A 206 -18.17 130.95 -4.36
C ALA A 206 -16.63 131.02 -4.28
N LEU A 207 -16.00 132.00 -4.93
CA LEU A 207 -14.56 132.22 -4.83
C LEU A 207 -14.16 132.62 -3.40
N GLU A 208 -14.93 133.52 -2.79
CA GLU A 208 -14.72 133.97 -1.41
C GLU A 208 -14.94 132.82 -0.41
N PHE A 209 -15.97 131.99 -0.62
CA PHE A 209 -16.21 130.78 0.19
C PHE A 209 -15.08 129.75 0.08
N ILE A 210 -14.59 129.45 -1.13
CA ILE A 210 -13.47 128.51 -1.34
C ILE A 210 -12.18 129.05 -0.72
N ALA A 211 -11.90 130.35 -0.86
CA ALA A 211 -10.75 131.00 -0.21
C ALA A 211 -10.85 130.93 1.33
N LYS A 212 -12.06 130.97 1.89
CA LYS A 212 -12.33 130.75 3.32
C LYS A 212 -12.08 129.30 3.77
N VAL A 213 -12.58 128.32 3.01
CA VAL A 213 -12.44 126.88 3.32
C VAL A 213 -11.00 126.40 3.20
N ILE A 214 -10.22 126.94 2.25
CA ILE A 214 -8.79 126.62 2.06
C ILE A 214 -7.89 127.47 2.99
N GLY A 215 -8.46 128.44 3.73
CA GLY A 215 -7.76 129.22 4.77
C GLY A 215 -6.96 130.42 4.25
N ILE A 216 -7.24 130.89 3.03
CA ILE A 216 -6.56 132.03 2.37
C ILE A 216 -7.18 133.37 2.82
N ILE A 217 -8.46 133.39 3.20
CA ILE A 217 -9.19 134.58 3.67
C ILE A 217 -9.96 134.21 4.96
N ARG A 218 -10.03 135.10 5.96
CA ARG A 218 -10.77 134.88 7.21
C ARG A 218 -12.24 135.21 7.13
#